data_AF-A0A5A9FBN7-F1
#
_entry.id   AF-A0A5A9FBN7-F1
#
_cell.length_a   1.000
_cell.length_b   1.000
_cell.length_c   1.000
_cell.angle_alpha   90.00
_cell.angle_beta   90.00
_cell.angle_gamma   90.00
#
_symmetry.space_group_name_H-M   'P 1'
#
loop_
_entity.id
_entity.type
_entity.pdbx_description
1 polymer ?
#
loop_
_entity_poly.entity_id
_entity_poly.type
_entity_poly.pdbx_seq_one_letter_code
_entity_poly.pdbx_strand_id
1 'polypeptide(L)'
;MLRISDRQQDQLHTARATAFHARLRAAVTAMMAREAPDVPAGEVAARIDAALAAAPAHGMETERQITRYVHILAAFPLDHARREEFAWIGALLEGPGDADARLDRITAALTAPRSPREAR
;
A
#
# COMPACT_ATOMS: atom_id res chain seq x y z
N MET A 1 -15.10 32.50 20.93
CA MET A 1 -13.88 32.01 20.25
C MET A 1 -13.56 30.64 20.85
N LEU A 2 -13.84 29.55 20.11
CA LEU A 2 -13.61 28.18 20.61
C LEU A 2 -12.11 27.91 20.66
N ARG A 3 -11.55 27.75 21.86
CA ARG A 3 -10.18 27.24 22.06
C ARG A 3 -10.23 25.72 22.05
N ILE A 4 -9.77 25.13 20.95
CA ILE A 4 -9.56 23.68 20.86
C ILE A 4 -8.27 23.38 21.64
N SER A 5 -8.30 22.42 22.56
CA SER A 5 -7.09 21.97 23.27
C SER A 5 -6.28 21.01 22.41
N ASP A 6 -4.98 20.88 22.67
CA ASP A 6 -4.08 19.96 21.96
C ASP A 6 -4.64 18.52 21.95
N ARG A 7 -5.19 18.07 23.09
CA ARG A 7 -5.87 16.78 23.20
C ARG A 7 -7.05 16.63 22.23
N GLN A 8 -7.83 17.67 22.01
CA GLN A 8 -8.96 17.65 21.07
C GLN A 8 -8.46 17.64 19.61
N GLN A 9 -7.33 18.30 19.32
CA GLN A 9 -6.69 18.21 18.01
C GLN A 9 -6.19 16.79 17.74
N ASP A 10 -5.49 16.17 18.69
CA ASP A 10 -5.00 14.79 18.57
C ASP A 10 -6.14 13.77 18.33
N GLN A 11 -7.24 13.94 19.06
CA GLN A 11 -8.44 13.12 18.88
C GLN A 11 -9.04 13.29 17.48
N LEU A 12 -9.11 14.53 16.98
CA LEU A 12 -9.61 14.81 15.63
C LEU A 12 -8.69 14.19 14.56
N HIS A 13 -7.38 14.32 14.71
CA HIS A 13 -6.42 13.71 13.79
C HIS A 13 -6.51 12.18 13.78
N THR A 14 -6.62 11.57 14.96
CA THR A 14 -6.80 10.11 15.12
C THR A 14 -8.10 9.64 14.49
N ALA A 15 -9.21 10.34 14.71
CA ALA A 15 -10.50 10.02 14.11
C ALA A 15 -10.46 10.13 12.58
N ARG A 16 -9.79 11.17 12.05
CA ARG A 16 -9.60 11.34 10.61
C ARG A 16 -8.77 10.20 10.01
N ALA A 17 -7.65 9.84 10.62
CA ALA A 17 -6.82 8.74 10.16
C ALA A 17 -7.58 7.41 10.17
N THR A 18 -8.36 7.16 11.23
CA THR A 18 -9.21 5.97 11.35
C THR A 18 -10.26 5.91 10.24
N ALA A 19 -10.96 7.01 9.98
CA ALA A 19 -11.96 7.10 8.92
C ALA A 19 -11.35 6.98 7.53
N PHE A 20 -10.13 7.50 7.31
CA PHE A 20 -9.38 7.30 6.08
C PHE A 20 -9.02 5.81 5.89
N HIS A 21 -8.41 5.15 6.88
CA HIS A 21 -8.05 3.73 6.79
C HIS A 21 -9.26 2.83 6.59
N ALA A 22 -10.40 3.12 7.23
CA ALA A 22 -11.64 2.37 7.02
C ALA A 22 -12.14 2.46 5.57
N ARG A 23 -12.16 3.67 4.99
CA ARG A 23 -12.54 3.88 3.58
C ARG A 23 -11.57 3.19 2.63
N LEU A 24 -10.26 3.28 2.90
CA LEU A 24 -9.24 2.64 2.08
C LEU A 24 -9.37 1.11 2.11
N ARG A 25 -9.59 0.50 3.28
CA ARG A 25 -9.88 -0.94 3.40
C ARG A 25 -11.06 -1.35 2.55
N ALA A 26 -12.18 -0.63 2.67
CA ALA A 26 -13.38 -0.94 1.88
C ALA A 26 -13.12 -0.84 0.37
N ALA A 27 -12.41 0.20 -0.08
CA ALA A 27 -12.10 0.40 -1.49
C ALA A 27 -11.19 -0.71 -2.06
N VAL A 28 -10.12 -1.06 -1.34
CA VAL A 28 -9.15 -2.07 -1.81
C VAL A 28 -9.77 -3.47 -1.75
N THR A 29 -10.54 -3.79 -0.71
CA THR A 29 -11.29 -5.05 -0.65
C THR A 29 -12.26 -5.18 -1.83
N ALA A 30 -13.02 -4.12 -2.13
CA ALA A 30 -13.93 -4.11 -3.28
C ALA A 30 -13.20 -4.23 -4.62
N MET A 31 -12.00 -3.65 -4.75
CA MET A 31 -11.15 -3.85 -5.93
C MET A 31 -10.68 -5.30 -6.03
N MET A 32 -10.09 -5.85 -4.98
CA MET A 32 -9.56 -7.22 -4.97
C MET A 32 -10.64 -8.27 -5.26
N ALA A 33 -11.86 -8.07 -4.74
CA ALA A 33 -12.99 -8.95 -5.03
C ALA A 33 -13.36 -9.01 -6.53
N ARG A 34 -13.05 -7.94 -7.30
CA ARG A 34 -13.28 -7.92 -8.76
C ARG A 34 -12.09 -8.43 -9.54
N GLU A 35 -10.89 -7.97 -9.20
CA GLU A 35 -9.67 -8.22 -9.99
C GLU A 35 -9.00 -9.56 -9.65
N ALA A 36 -9.22 -10.08 -8.44
CA ALA A 36 -8.63 -11.32 -7.94
C ALA A 36 -9.64 -12.08 -7.05
N PRO A 37 -10.79 -12.52 -7.62
CA PRO A 37 -11.89 -13.13 -6.87
C PRO A 37 -11.50 -14.43 -6.16
N ASP A 38 -10.43 -15.09 -6.61
CA ASP A 38 -9.94 -16.34 -6.04
C ASP A 38 -9.13 -16.13 -4.74
N VAL A 39 -8.73 -14.90 -4.42
CA VAL A 39 -8.00 -14.60 -3.18
C VAL A 39 -8.99 -14.50 -2.02
N PRO A 40 -8.83 -15.29 -0.93
CA PRO A 40 -9.74 -15.24 0.19
C PRO A 40 -9.82 -13.85 0.83
N ALA A 41 -11.03 -13.41 1.17
CA ALA A 41 -11.26 -12.09 1.77
C ALA A 41 -10.44 -11.85 3.06
N GLY A 42 -10.23 -12.90 3.87
CA GLY A 42 -9.38 -12.82 5.05
C GLY A 42 -7.91 -12.57 4.73
N GLU A 43 -7.41 -13.11 3.62
CA GLU A 43 -6.05 -12.85 3.15
C GLU A 43 -5.93 -11.44 2.59
N VAL A 44 -6.91 -10.97 1.82
CA VAL A 44 -6.97 -9.57 1.35
C VAL A 44 -6.92 -8.59 2.52
N ALA A 45 -7.73 -8.83 3.56
CA ALA A 45 -7.73 -8.00 4.77
C ALA A 45 -6.34 -7.98 5.44
N ALA A 46 -5.71 -9.15 5.60
CA ALA A 46 -4.37 -9.25 6.19
C ALA A 46 -3.30 -8.51 5.36
N ARG A 47 -3.35 -8.58 4.03
CA ARG A 47 -2.45 -7.84 3.13
C ARG A 47 -2.62 -6.32 3.29
N ILE A 48 -3.86 -5.84 3.35
CA ILE A 48 -4.17 -4.42 3.54
C ILE A 48 -3.66 -3.93 4.91
N ASP A 49 -3.91 -4.68 5.97
CA ASP A 49 -3.48 -4.30 7.32
C ASP A 49 -1.95 -4.31 7.46
N ALA A 50 -1.28 -5.30 6.87
CA ALA A 50 0.17 -5.33 6.80
C ALA A 50 0.74 -4.12 6.03
N ALA A 51 0.14 -3.75 4.90
CA ALA A 51 0.55 -2.59 4.14
C ALA A 51 0.33 -1.28 4.94
N LEU A 52 -0.81 -1.11 5.59
CA LEU A 52 -1.07 0.06 6.44
C LEU A 52 -0.06 0.17 7.59
N ALA A 53 0.30 -0.95 8.22
CA ALA A 53 1.28 -0.98 9.30
C ALA A 53 2.70 -0.68 8.82
N ALA A 54 3.07 -1.10 7.60
CA ALA A 54 4.40 -0.90 7.02
C ALA A 54 4.58 0.47 6.34
N ALA A 55 3.50 1.17 6.03
CA ALA A 55 3.54 2.44 5.28
C ALA A 55 4.46 3.51 5.93
N PRO A 56 4.45 3.73 7.26
CA PRO A 56 5.34 4.70 7.90
C PRO A 56 6.83 4.34 7.76
N ALA A 57 7.17 3.05 7.86
CA ALA A 57 8.56 2.59 7.74
C ALA A 57 9.13 2.84 6.34
N HIS A 58 8.27 2.89 5.31
CA HIS A 58 8.65 3.24 3.94
C HIS A 58 8.50 4.73 3.62
N GLY A 59 8.22 5.57 4.62
CA GLY A 59 8.11 7.03 4.48
C GLY A 59 6.84 7.49 3.78
N MET A 60 5.74 6.73 3.89
CA MET A 60 4.44 7.16 3.37
C MET A 60 3.76 8.09 4.37
N GLU A 61 3.68 9.38 4.05
CA GLU A 61 3.20 10.41 4.98
C GLU A 61 1.81 10.94 4.59
N THR A 62 1.48 10.91 3.30
CA THR A 62 0.23 11.48 2.79
C THR A 62 -0.83 10.41 2.52
N GLU A 63 -2.12 10.77 2.62
CA GLU A 63 -3.24 9.90 2.26
C GLU A 63 -3.09 9.34 0.82
N ARG A 64 -2.54 10.14 -0.11
CA ARG A 64 -2.25 9.71 -1.49
C ARG A 64 -1.20 8.59 -1.54
N GLN A 65 -0.06 8.79 -0.88
CA GLN A 65 1.04 7.82 -0.85
C GLN A 65 0.59 6.51 -0.20
N ILE A 66 -0.08 6.60 0.96
CA ILE A 66 -0.63 5.43 1.66
C ILE A 66 -1.63 4.68 0.78
N THR A 67 -2.54 5.41 0.11
CA THR A 67 -3.52 4.80 -0.81
C THR A 67 -2.82 4.03 -1.91
N ARG A 68 -1.85 4.64 -2.61
CA ARG A 68 -1.09 3.99 -3.69
C ARG A 68 -0.33 2.77 -3.18
N TYR A 69 0.37 2.92 -2.05
CA TYR A 69 1.14 1.86 -1.42
C TYR A 69 0.28 0.64 -1.06
N VAL A 70 -0.88 0.85 -0.43
CA VAL A 70 -1.81 -0.23 -0.06
C VAL A 70 -2.40 -0.91 -1.30
N HIS A 71 -2.75 -0.16 -2.35
CA HIS A 71 -3.26 -0.75 -3.60
C HIS A 71 -2.20 -1.65 -4.26
N ILE A 72 -0.94 -1.20 -4.29
CA ILE A 72 0.16 -1.97 -4.82
C ILE A 72 0.38 -3.25 -4.00
N LEU A 73 0.53 -3.13 -2.68
CA LEU A 73 0.87 -4.29 -1.85
C LEU A 73 -0.26 -5.30 -1.66
N ALA A 74 -1.53 -4.88 -1.77
CA ALA A 74 -2.65 -5.81 -1.72
C ALA A 74 -2.62 -6.84 -2.88
N ALA A 75 -2.00 -6.50 -4.01
CA ALA A 75 -1.83 -7.41 -5.14
C ALA A 75 -0.79 -8.53 -4.90
N PHE A 76 0.03 -8.44 -3.84
CA PHE A 76 1.06 -9.43 -3.53
C PHE A 76 0.66 -10.34 -2.36
N PRO A 77 1.16 -11.59 -2.32
CA PRO A 77 1.02 -12.46 -1.15
C PRO A 77 1.55 -11.79 0.13
N LEU A 78 0.96 -12.14 1.27
CA LEU A 78 1.35 -11.56 2.57
C LEU A 78 2.83 -11.81 2.91
N ASP A 79 3.37 -12.94 2.44
CA ASP A 79 4.75 -13.37 2.62
C ASP A 79 5.69 -12.94 1.48
N HIS A 80 5.28 -12.01 0.60
CA HIS A 80 6.08 -11.58 -0.56
C HIS A 80 7.50 -11.17 -0.20
N ALA A 81 7.72 -10.53 0.95
CA ALA A 81 9.05 -10.11 1.40
C ALA A 81 10.04 -11.26 1.63
N ARG A 82 9.55 -12.51 1.74
CA ARG A 82 10.37 -13.72 1.90
C ARG A 82 10.59 -14.48 0.59
N ARG A 83 9.96 -14.04 -0.50
CA ARG A 83 9.95 -14.73 -1.78
C ARG A 83 10.89 -14.03 -2.76
N GLU A 84 11.79 -14.80 -3.37
CA GLU A 84 12.82 -14.26 -4.25
C GLU A 84 12.22 -13.56 -5.48
N GLU A 85 11.10 -14.07 -6.02
CA GLU A 85 10.41 -13.47 -7.16
C GLU A 85 9.89 -12.04 -6.89
N PHE A 86 9.79 -11.64 -5.62
CA PHE A 86 9.32 -10.32 -5.19
C PHE A 86 10.41 -9.48 -4.50
N ALA A 87 11.67 -9.95 -4.46
CA ALA A 87 12.78 -9.23 -3.82
C ALA A 87 12.97 -7.81 -4.40
N TRP A 88 12.66 -7.62 -5.68
CA TRP A 88 12.72 -6.32 -6.35
C TRP A 88 11.80 -5.26 -5.75
N ILE A 89 10.68 -5.67 -5.13
CA ILE A 89 9.74 -4.73 -4.47
C ILE A 89 10.42 -4.10 -3.26
N GLY A 90 11.04 -4.93 -2.41
CA GLY A 90 11.80 -4.46 -1.25
C GLY A 90 12.93 -3.52 -1.66
N ALA A 91 13.69 -3.88 -2.69
CA ALA A 91 14.76 -3.04 -3.23
C ALA A 91 14.26 -1.67 -3.72
N LEU A 92 13.07 -1.60 -4.32
CA LEU A 92 12.48 -0.33 -4.75
C LEU A 92 11.88 0.47 -3.59
N LEU A 93 11.30 -0.19 -2.60
CA LEU A 93 10.70 0.45 -1.42
C LEU A 93 11.74 1.02 -0.45
N GLU A 94 12.90 0.37 -0.34
CA GLU A 94 14.04 0.84 0.47
C GLU A 94 15.02 1.70 -0.34
N GLY A 95 14.84 1.74 -1.66
CA GLY A 95 15.70 2.46 -2.59
C GLY A 95 15.68 3.99 -2.42
N PRO A 96 16.69 4.68 -3.00
CA PRO A 96 16.80 6.13 -2.91
C PRO A 96 15.65 6.85 -3.61
N GLY A 97 15.29 8.03 -3.13
CA GLY A 97 14.21 8.86 -3.68
C GLY A 97 13.12 9.13 -2.64
N ASP A 98 12.15 9.97 -3.00
CA ASP A 98 10.95 10.15 -2.19
C ASP A 98 9.96 8.99 -2.38
N ALA A 99 8.93 8.95 -1.52
CA ALA A 99 7.91 7.91 -1.55
C ALA A 99 7.18 7.84 -2.89
N ASP A 100 6.85 8.97 -3.52
CA ASP A 100 6.12 8.97 -4.79
C ASP A 100 7.00 8.41 -5.93
N ALA A 101 8.27 8.79 -6.01
CA ALA A 101 9.22 8.26 -6.99
C ALA A 101 9.48 6.75 -6.82
N ARG A 102 9.49 6.25 -5.58
CA ARG A 102 9.54 4.80 -5.31
C ARG A 102 8.30 4.09 -5.84
N LEU A 103 7.10 4.60 -5.51
CA LEU A 103 5.83 4.03 -5.97
C LEU A 103 5.67 4.09 -7.49
N ASP A 104 6.16 5.15 -8.13
CA ASP A 104 6.18 5.29 -9.59
C ASP A 104 7.04 4.20 -10.23
N ARG A 105 8.24 3.94 -9.71
CA ARG A 105 9.11 2.86 -10.20
C ARG A 105 8.47 1.48 -10.05
N ILE A 106 7.80 1.22 -8.94
CA ILE A 106 7.08 -0.05 -8.74
C ILE A 106 5.94 -0.18 -9.75
N THR A 107 5.16 0.88 -9.93
CA THR A 107 4.05 0.91 -10.90
C THR A 107 4.58 0.68 -12.33
N ALA A 108 5.68 1.33 -12.69
CA ALA A 108 6.33 1.15 -13.98
C ALA A 108 6.83 -0.30 -14.17
N ALA A 109 7.45 -0.90 -13.14
CA ALA A 109 7.89 -2.30 -13.19
C ALA A 109 6.72 -3.28 -13.39
N LEU A 110 5.56 -3.00 -12.79
CA LEU A 110 4.35 -3.83 -12.92
C LEU A 110 3.64 -3.69 -14.26
N THR A 111 3.77 -2.53 -14.91
CA THR A 111 3.07 -2.21 -16.16
C THR A 111 3.97 -2.32 -17.39
N ALA A 112 5.28 -2.50 -17.21
CA ALA A 112 6.21 -2.70 -18.29
C ALA A 112 5.82 -3.97 -19.08
N PRO A 113 5.67 -3.88 -20.41
CA PRO A 113 5.45 -5.07 -21.22
C PRO A 113 6.65 -5.99 -21.04
N ARG A 114 6.41 -7.25 -20.63
CA ARG A 114 7.47 -8.28 -20.64
C ARG A 114 8.04 -8.33 -22.06
N SER A 115 9.29 -7.91 -22.21
CA SER A 115 9.97 -8.00 -23.50
C SER A 115 10.08 -9.48 -23.88
N PRO A 116 9.81 -9.87 -25.14
CA PRO A 116 9.79 -11.27 -25.59
C PRO A 116 11.20 -11.88 -25.73
N ARG A 117 12.10 -11.65 -24.77
CA ARG A 117 13.53 -11.99 -24.86
C ARG A 117 13.93 -13.16 -23.96
N GLU A 118 13.03 -14.11 -23.77
CA GLU A 118 13.31 -15.43 -23.16
C GLU A 118 12.89 -16.57 -24.10
N ALA A 119 13.23 -16.43 -25.38
CA ALA A 119 13.13 -17.50 -26.37
C ALA A 119 14.41 -17.54 -27.20
N ARG A 120 15.55 -17.84 -26.57
CA ARG A 120 16.76 -18.33 -27.23
C ARG A 120 17.53 -19.26 -26.31
#